data_AF-A0A944RST6-F1
#
_entry.id   AF-A0A944RST6-F1
#
_cell.length_a   1.000
_cell.length_b   1.000
_cell.length_c   1.000
_cell.angle_alpha   90.00
_cell.angle_beta   90.00
_cell.angle_gamma   90.00
#
_symmetry.space_group_name_H-M   'P 1'
#
loop_
_entity.id
_entity.type
_entity.pdbx_description
1 polymer ?
#
loop_
_entity_poly.entity_id
_entity_poly.type
_entity_poly.pdbx_seq_one_letter_code
_entity_poly.pdbx_strand_id
1 'polypeptide(L)'
;MKNNIQPFSYQQSSHSCWIVSFHNAMTAIYGTSYKVPHDMSKLFYNISSDDGVSNRDMETILKHVRDRNRLKIVSFKKKHINRKIIRRHLKKNNTVMICDINSGKHSVLVTDIQEDELIAFDPDWDSVMTGDHYKKKFTCCPYGDEEKNLLNPNHNVSIKIDHLLKDPIHKKDKFVMGDVSKRHVAFISKLK
;
A
#
# COMPACT_ATOMS: atom_id res chain seq x y z
N MET A 1 -9.80 14.82 20.50
CA MET A 1 -9.69 15.63 19.27
C MET A 1 -9.64 14.66 18.10
N LYS A 2 -10.53 14.78 17.10
CA LYS A 2 -10.38 14.01 15.85
C LYS A 2 -9.12 14.54 15.19
N ASN A 3 -8.09 13.71 15.07
CA ASN A 3 -6.93 14.07 14.25
C ASN A 3 -7.47 14.33 12.85
N ASN A 4 -7.38 15.57 12.37
CA ASN A 4 -7.55 15.86 10.95
C ASN A 4 -6.42 15.10 10.25
N ILE A 5 -6.73 13.94 9.70
CA ILE A 5 -5.82 13.16 8.86
C ILE A 5 -6.14 13.56 7.43
N GLN A 6 -5.11 14.00 6.70
CA GLN A 6 -5.24 14.33 5.29
C GLN A 6 -5.71 13.09 4.52
N PRO A 7 -6.73 13.21 3.64
CA PRO A 7 -7.16 12.12 2.76
C PRO A 7 -6.02 11.49 1.98
N PHE A 8 -6.11 10.18 1.74
CA PHE A 8 -5.19 9.52 0.83
C PHE A 8 -5.48 9.89 -0.62
N SER A 9 -4.43 9.92 -1.42
CA SER A 9 -4.47 10.31 -2.81
C SER A 9 -4.67 9.10 -3.71
N TYR A 10 -5.46 9.29 -4.77
CA TYR A 10 -5.56 8.36 -5.89
C TYR A 10 -4.51 8.68 -6.96
N GLN A 11 -4.10 7.65 -7.69
CA GLN A 11 -3.16 7.79 -8.78
C GLN A 11 -3.78 8.55 -9.95
N GLN A 12 -3.03 9.52 -10.49
CA GLN A 12 -3.44 10.27 -11.68
C GLN A 12 -2.92 9.62 -12.97
N SER A 13 -1.86 8.81 -12.86
CA SER A 13 -1.29 8.02 -13.94
C SER A 13 -1.37 6.54 -13.59
N SER A 14 -1.67 5.69 -14.58
CA SER A 14 -1.75 4.23 -14.49
C SER A 14 -0.46 3.57 -13.97
N HIS A 15 0.67 4.29 -14.02
CA HIS A 15 1.99 3.77 -13.67
C HIS A 15 2.52 4.33 -12.35
N SER A 16 1.70 5.11 -11.63
CA SER A 16 2.13 5.82 -10.41
C SER A 16 1.71 5.15 -9.10
N CYS A 17 1.13 3.94 -9.15
CA CYS A 17 0.58 3.23 -7.99
C CYS A 17 1.54 3.12 -6.80
N TRP A 18 2.80 2.78 -7.06
CA TRP A 18 3.81 2.64 -6.02
C TRP A 18 4.17 3.99 -5.38
N ILE A 19 4.36 5.04 -6.20
CA ILE A 19 4.70 6.40 -5.72
C ILE A 19 3.57 6.93 -4.84
N VAL A 20 2.33 6.75 -5.27
CA VAL A 20 1.14 7.21 -4.56
C VAL A 20 0.93 6.40 -3.27
N SER A 21 1.08 5.07 -3.32
CA SER A 21 1.08 4.21 -2.11
C SER A 21 2.15 4.65 -1.12
N PHE A 22 3.33 5.01 -1.62
CA PHE A 22 4.42 5.53 -0.80
C PHE A 22 4.07 6.90 -0.19
N HIS A 23 3.52 7.82 -0.97
CA HIS A 23 3.08 9.12 -0.47
C HIS A 23 2.04 8.96 0.64
N ASN A 24 1.02 8.13 0.41
CA ASN A 24 -0.02 7.81 1.40
C ASN A 24 0.58 7.15 2.65
N ALA A 25 1.60 6.30 2.51
CA ALA A 25 2.31 5.70 3.65
C ALA A 25 2.95 6.77 4.55
N MET A 26 3.56 7.79 3.95
CA MET A 26 4.15 8.90 4.70
C MET A 26 3.07 9.74 5.39
N THR A 27 1.96 10.02 4.71
CA THR A 27 0.80 10.68 5.32
C THR A 27 0.22 9.88 6.48
N ALA A 28 0.15 8.54 6.37
CA ALA A 28 -0.28 7.67 7.46
C ALA A 28 0.66 7.75 8.69
N ILE A 29 1.97 7.81 8.45
CA ILE A 29 2.99 7.80 9.50
C ILE A 29 3.12 9.15 10.21
N TYR A 30 3.02 10.26 9.47
CA TYR A 30 3.30 11.61 9.96
C TYR A 30 2.05 12.49 10.09
N GLY A 31 0.89 12.05 9.58
CA GLY A 31 -0.34 12.83 9.56
C GLY A 31 -0.22 14.11 8.73
N THR A 32 -1.00 15.13 9.09
CA THR A 32 -1.03 16.44 8.41
C THR A 32 0.25 17.26 8.54
N SER A 33 1.20 16.83 9.36
CA SER A 33 2.51 17.47 9.45
C SER A 33 3.43 17.10 8.28
N TYR A 34 3.10 16.05 7.52
CA TYR A 34 3.93 15.62 6.40
C TYR A 34 3.82 16.59 5.23
N LYS A 35 4.97 17.12 4.82
CA LYS A 35 5.13 17.81 3.54
C LYS A 35 6.16 17.04 2.75
N VAL A 36 5.85 16.71 1.49
CA VAL A 36 6.83 16.07 0.60
C VAL A 36 7.98 17.04 0.39
N PRO A 37 9.21 16.69 0.78
CA PRO A 37 10.34 17.56 0.52
C PRO A 37 10.59 17.72 -0.99
N HIS A 38 11.05 18.89 -1.42
CA HIS A 38 11.22 19.22 -2.85
C HIS A 38 12.12 18.22 -3.61
N ASP A 39 13.24 17.85 -3.02
CA ASP A 39 14.18 16.88 -3.56
C ASP A 39 13.59 15.46 -3.63
N MET A 40 12.65 15.13 -2.75
CA MET A 40 11.90 13.88 -2.85
C MET A 40 10.88 13.91 -3.99
N SER A 41 10.21 15.05 -4.21
CA SER A 41 9.36 15.25 -5.39
C SER A 41 10.17 15.14 -6.68
N LYS A 42 11.37 15.75 -6.74
CA LYS A 42 12.30 15.59 -7.87
C LYS A 42 12.71 14.14 -8.09
N LEU A 43 13.00 13.42 -7.00
CA LEU A 43 13.36 12.02 -7.08
C LEU A 43 12.22 11.18 -7.66
N PHE A 44 10.98 11.36 -7.18
CA PHE A 44 9.80 10.67 -7.73
C PHE A 44 9.59 10.95 -9.20
N TYR A 45 9.72 12.21 -9.61
CA TYR A 45 9.58 12.60 -11.02
C TYR A 45 10.62 11.88 -11.90
N ASN A 46 11.88 11.84 -11.47
CA ASN A 46 12.97 11.28 -12.28
C ASN A 46 12.93 9.76 -12.44
N ILE A 47 12.30 9.04 -11.52
CA ILE A 47 12.24 7.57 -11.56
C ILE A 47 10.92 7.04 -12.11
N SER A 48 9.92 7.90 -12.25
CA SER A 48 8.64 7.50 -12.81
C SER A 48 8.82 7.30 -14.31
N SER A 49 8.28 6.20 -14.82
CA SER A 49 8.28 5.88 -16.25
C SER A 49 6.92 5.34 -16.68
N ASP A 50 6.75 5.13 -17.99
CA ASP A 50 5.58 4.47 -18.55
C ASP A 50 5.48 2.98 -18.14
N ASP A 51 6.55 2.40 -17.62
CA ASP A 51 6.55 1.05 -17.02
C ASP A 51 6.35 1.09 -15.49
N GLY A 52 6.16 2.28 -14.92
CA GLY A 52 6.08 2.52 -13.48
C GLY A 52 7.45 2.69 -12.84
N VAL A 53 7.60 2.14 -11.63
CA VAL A 53 8.84 2.27 -10.83
C VAL A 53 9.54 0.92 -10.76
N SER A 54 10.79 0.86 -11.18
CA SER A 54 11.58 -0.38 -11.10
C SER A 54 11.92 -0.73 -9.65
N ASN A 55 12.15 -2.01 -9.37
CA ASN A 55 12.62 -2.47 -8.06
C ASN A 55 13.91 -1.77 -7.60
N ARG A 56 14.78 -1.38 -8.53
CA ARG A 56 16.03 -0.67 -8.22
C ARG A 56 15.75 0.77 -7.76
N ASP A 57 14.80 1.43 -8.41
CA ASP A 57 14.43 2.81 -8.07
C ASP A 57 13.66 2.87 -6.76
N MET A 58 12.76 1.90 -6.51
CA MET A 58 12.11 1.73 -5.22
C MET A 58 13.13 1.63 -4.08
N GLU A 59 14.14 0.76 -4.22
CA GLU A 59 15.19 0.58 -3.21
C GLU A 59 15.99 1.87 -2.97
N THR A 60 16.28 2.59 -4.05
CA THR A 60 17.00 3.87 -3.99
C THR A 60 16.21 4.90 -3.18
N ILE A 61 14.90 5.04 -3.42
CA ILE A 61 14.06 5.92 -2.61
C ILE A 61 13.98 5.44 -1.18
N LEU A 62 13.67 4.16 -0.96
CA LEU A 62 13.49 3.64 0.39
C LEU A 62 14.73 3.91 1.23
N LYS A 63 15.93 3.74 0.66
CA LYS A 63 17.18 4.13 1.30
C LYS A 63 17.24 5.64 1.58
N HIS A 64 17.01 6.48 0.59
CA HIS A 64 17.06 7.94 0.74
C HIS A 64 16.10 8.46 1.83
N VAL A 65 14.86 7.97 1.82
CA VAL A 65 13.82 8.35 2.79
C VAL A 65 14.14 7.83 4.16
N ARG A 66 14.60 6.58 4.28
CA ARG A 66 15.03 5.99 5.56
C ARG A 66 16.07 6.86 6.23
N ASP A 67 17.11 7.24 5.48
CA ASP A 67 18.26 7.96 6.01
C ASP A 67 17.85 9.40 6.40
N ARG A 68 16.99 10.06 5.61
CA ARG A 68 16.54 11.43 5.89
C ARG A 68 15.49 11.54 6.99
N ASN A 69 14.47 10.69 6.95
CA ASN A 69 13.29 10.79 7.81
C ASN A 69 13.41 9.94 9.08
N ARG A 70 14.57 9.27 9.27
CA ARG A 70 14.82 8.35 10.40
C ARG A 70 13.72 7.30 10.50
N LEU A 71 13.35 6.73 9.36
CA LEU A 71 12.38 5.63 9.30
C LEU A 71 13.07 4.30 9.53
N LYS A 72 12.32 3.34 10.05
CA LYS A 72 12.67 1.92 10.00
C LYS A 72 11.92 1.28 8.84
N ILE A 73 12.69 0.82 7.86
CA ILE A 73 12.17 0.13 6.67
C ILE A 73 12.67 -1.31 6.66
N VAL A 74 11.75 -2.26 6.51
CA VAL A 74 12.05 -3.69 6.34
C VAL A 74 11.45 -4.15 5.03
N SER A 75 12.31 -4.42 4.03
CA SER A 75 11.91 -4.83 2.69
C SER A 75 12.06 -6.34 2.46
N PHE A 76 11.12 -6.89 1.70
CA PHE A 76 11.11 -8.26 1.23
C PHE A 76 10.99 -8.23 -0.29
N LYS A 77 12.12 -8.42 -0.97
CA LYS A 77 12.21 -8.53 -2.42
C LYS A 77 12.34 -9.98 -2.82
N LYS A 78 11.51 -10.43 -3.76
CA LYS A 78 11.58 -11.80 -4.30
C LYS A 78 11.58 -12.89 -3.22
N LYS A 79 10.81 -12.64 -2.14
CA LYS A 79 10.80 -13.48 -0.94
C LYS A 79 9.40 -13.89 -0.55
N HIS A 80 9.30 -15.07 0.05
CA HIS A 80 8.08 -15.52 0.69
C HIS A 80 7.78 -14.67 1.92
N ILE A 81 6.54 -14.22 2.03
CA ILE A 81 5.98 -13.59 3.21
C ILE A 81 4.83 -14.47 3.64
N ASN A 82 4.62 -14.58 4.95
CA ASN A 82 3.54 -15.37 5.53
C ASN A 82 2.75 -14.54 6.54
N ARG A 83 1.64 -15.09 7.02
CA ARG A 83 0.78 -14.43 8.02
C ARG A 83 1.55 -13.93 9.24
N LYS A 84 2.50 -14.74 9.73
CA LYS A 84 3.30 -14.43 10.93
C LYS A 84 4.14 -13.18 10.72
N ILE A 85 4.76 -13.02 9.55
CA ILE A 85 5.55 -11.83 9.21
C ILE A 85 4.65 -10.59 9.16
N ILE A 86 3.55 -10.65 8.40
CA ILE A 86 2.60 -9.52 8.26
C ILE A 86 2.09 -9.08 9.63
N ARG A 87 1.56 -10.02 10.43
CA ARG A 87 1.06 -9.75 11.79
C ARG A 87 2.14 -9.16 12.70
N ARG A 88 3.36 -9.68 12.67
CA ARG A 88 4.47 -9.19 13.51
C ARG A 88 4.83 -7.73 13.21
N HIS A 89 4.73 -7.30 11.96
CA HIS A 89 5.07 -5.94 11.58
C HIS A 89 3.90 -4.98 11.77
N LEU A 90 2.70 -5.31 11.29
CA LEU A 90 1.55 -4.40 11.35
C LEU A 90 0.95 -4.24 12.77
N LYS A 91 1.10 -5.22 13.67
CA LYS A 91 0.69 -5.04 15.10
C LYS A 91 1.51 -3.99 15.86
N LYS A 92 2.63 -3.52 15.31
CA LYS A 92 3.41 -2.46 15.94
C LYS A 92 2.78 -1.13 15.57
N ASN A 93 2.25 -0.40 16.56
CA ASN A 93 1.69 0.94 16.38
C ASN A 93 2.58 1.77 15.44
N ASN A 94 1.95 2.42 14.46
CA ASN A 94 2.59 3.27 13.43
C ASN A 94 3.46 2.52 12.41
N THR A 95 3.16 1.25 12.11
CA THR A 95 3.75 0.53 10.97
C THR A 95 2.74 0.38 9.86
N VAL A 96 3.12 0.76 8.64
CA VAL A 96 2.34 0.50 7.42
C VAL A 96 3.11 -0.45 6.50
N MET A 97 2.42 -1.05 5.54
CA MET A 97 3.00 -1.94 4.55
C MET A 97 2.62 -1.48 3.16
N ILE A 98 3.60 -1.25 2.30
CA ILE A 98 3.38 -1.15 0.85
C ILE A 98 3.67 -2.53 0.29
N CYS A 99 2.74 -3.10 -0.47
CA CYS A 99 2.95 -4.39 -1.10
C CYS A 99 2.51 -4.39 -2.56
N ASP A 100 3.28 -5.11 -3.37
CA ASP A 100 2.90 -5.38 -4.74
C ASP A 100 1.86 -6.50 -4.81
N ILE A 101 0.89 -6.29 -5.68
CA ILE A 101 -0.12 -7.26 -6.11
C ILE A 101 -0.01 -7.51 -7.61
N ASN A 102 -0.73 -8.52 -8.09
CA ASN A 102 -0.75 -8.95 -9.48
C ASN A 102 0.66 -9.24 -10.04
N SER A 103 1.51 -9.85 -9.22
CA SER A 103 2.90 -10.19 -9.57
C SER A 103 3.75 -8.96 -9.94
N GLY A 104 3.72 -7.92 -9.11
CA GLY A 104 4.56 -6.72 -9.29
C GLY A 104 3.97 -5.64 -10.19
N LYS A 105 2.74 -5.82 -10.70
CA LYS A 105 2.11 -4.88 -11.65
C LYS A 105 1.44 -3.69 -10.98
N HIS A 106 1.08 -3.81 -9.71
CA HIS A 106 0.37 -2.78 -8.98
C HIS A 106 0.79 -2.81 -7.52
N SER A 107 0.72 -1.68 -6.83
CA SER A 107 1.07 -1.60 -5.41
C SER A 107 -0.08 -0.96 -4.63
N VAL A 108 -0.32 -1.48 -3.43
CA VAL A 108 -1.32 -0.98 -2.49
C VAL A 108 -0.69 -0.63 -1.14
N LEU A 109 -1.34 0.25 -0.40
CA LEU A 109 -0.97 0.59 0.97
C LEU A 109 -1.85 -0.18 1.96
N VAL A 110 -1.25 -0.92 2.87
CA VAL A 110 -1.92 -1.53 4.02
C VAL A 110 -1.53 -0.76 5.27
N THR A 111 -2.53 -0.23 5.97
CA THR A 111 -2.35 0.64 7.13
C THR A 111 -2.61 -0.06 8.46
N ASP A 112 -3.46 -1.10 8.46
CA ASP A 112 -3.88 -1.79 9.67
C ASP A 112 -4.20 -3.27 9.40
N ILE A 113 -4.26 -4.04 10.49
CA ILE A 113 -4.66 -5.44 10.50
C ILE A 113 -5.66 -5.69 11.63
N GLN A 114 -6.84 -6.18 11.27
CA GLN A 114 -7.90 -6.56 12.21
C GLN A 114 -8.18 -8.05 12.03
N GLU A 115 -7.83 -8.85 13.03
CA GLU A 115 -7.87 -10.32 12.96
C GLU A 115 -7.05 -10.91 11.80
N ASP A 116 -7.71 -11.23 10.68
CA ASP A 116 -7.14 -11.73 9.43
C ASP A 116 -7.51 -10.86 8.22
N GLU A 117 -8.03 -9.66 8.47
CA GLU A 117 -8.31 -8.63 7.48
C GLU A 117 -7.25 -7.53 7.49
N LEU A 118 -6.75 -7.21 6.31
CA LEU A 118 -5.83 -6.11 6.07
C LEU A 118 -6.65 -4.92 5.60
N ILE A 119 -6.57 -3.83 6.35
CA ILE A 119 -7.19 -2.57 5.97
C ILE A 119 -6.22 -1.83 5.07
N ALA A 120 -6.68 -1.52 3.87
CA ALA A 120 -5.85 -1.07 2.78
C ALA A 120 -6.47 0.12 2.02
N PHE A 121 -5.59 0.76 1.26
CA PHE A 121 -5.90 1.75 0.27
C PHE A 121 -5.25 1.36 -1.05
N ASP A 122 -6.09 1.09 -2.03
CA ASP A 122 -5.70 0.95 -3.42
C ASP A 122 -5.69 2.34 -4.08
N PRO A 123 -4.56 2.83 -4.60
CA PRO A 123 -4.51 4.12 -5.26
C PRO A 123 -5.21 4.13 -6.63
N ASP A 124 -5.59 2.99 -7.19
CA ASP A 124 -6.34 2.89 -8.44
C ASP A 124 -7.85 2.86 -8.20
N TRP A 125 -8.55 3.95 -8.58
CA TRP A 125 -9.99 4.10 -8.36
C TRP A 125 -10.81 3.03 -9.10
N ASP A 126 -10.41 2.67 -10.32
CA ASP A 126 -11.13 1.71 -11.15
C ASP A 126 -11.07 0.28 -10.56
N SER A 127 -10.02 0.01 -9.79
CA SER A 127 -9.86 -1.26 -9.08
C SER A 127 -10.87 -1.45 -7.94
N VAL A 128 -11.42 -0.36 -7.38
CA VAL A 128 -12.30 -0.37 -6.20
C VAL A 128 -13.80 -0.37 -6.54
N MET A 129 -14.18 -0.16 -7.81
CA MET A 129 -15.58 0.05 -8.23
C MET A 129 -16.43 -1.22 -8.46
N THR A 130 -15.94 -2.44 -8.20
CA THR A 130 -16.58 -3.66 -8.75
C THR A 130 -17.05 -4.70 -7.71
N GLY A 131 -18.37 -4.71 -7.45
CA GLY A 131 -19.22 -5.90 -7.36
C GLY A 131 -19.27 -6.70 -6.04
N ASP A 132 -20.49 -7.01 -5.57
CA ASP A 132 -20.81 -7.83 -4.39
C ASP A 132 -20.27 -9.28 -4.43
N HIS A 133 -19.67 -9.71 -5.54
CA HIS A 133 -19.22 -11.09 -5.77
C HIS A 133 -17.93 -11.49 -5.02
N TYR A 134 -17.20 -10.55 -4.43
CA TYR A 134 -15.90 -10.83 -3.80
C TYR A 134 -15.89 -10.75 -2.28
N LYS A 135 -17.03 -10.55 -1.60
CA LYS A 135 -17.12 -10.33 -0.13
C LYS A 135 -16.37 -11.35 0.73
N LYS A 136 -16.20 -12.60 0.26
CA LYS A 136 -15.44 -13.64 0.98
C LYS A 136 -13.91 -13.50 0.88
N LYS A 137 -13.41 -12.71 -0.08
CA LYS A 137 -11.99 -12.51 -0.42
C LYS A 137 -11.51 -11.10 -0.03
N PHE A 138 -12.28 -10.08 -0.41
CA PHE A 138 -12.02 -8.69 -0.09
C PHE A 138 -13.32 -7.87 -0.20
N THR A 139 -13.34 -6.69 0.43
CA THR A 139 -14.46 -5.76 0.40
C THR A 139 -13.96 -4.37 0.01
N CYS A 140 -14.53 -3.79 -1.04
CA CYS A 140 -14.30 -2.39 -1.40
C CYS A 140 -15.18 -1.46 -0.54
N CYS A 141 -14.72 -0.24 -0.29
CA CYS A 141 -15.35 0.72 0.62
C CYS A 141 -15.60 0.12 2.01
N PRO A 142 -14.56 -0.36 2.73
CA PRO A 142 -14.73 -1.06 4.01
C PRO A 142 -15.37 -0.20 5.11
N TYR A 143 -15.39 1.12 4.92
CA TYR A 143 -16.08 2.08 5.78
C TYR A 143 -17.04 2.94 4.97
N GLY A 144 -17.68 2.40 3.93
CA GLY A 144 -18.73 3.12 3.21
C GLY A 144 -20.04 3.20 4.00
N ASP A 145 -20.92 4.14 3.68
CA ASP A 145 -22.33 4.08 4.11
C ASP A 145 -23.15 3.13 3.20
N GLU A 146 -24.44 2.97 3.50
CA GLU A 146 -25.38 2.15 2.71
C GLU A 146 -25.51 2.63 1.26
N GLU A 147 -25.19 3.91 1.00
CA GLU A 147 -25.16 4.54 -0.33
C GLU A 147 -23.78 4.41 -1.02
N LYS A 148 -22.82 3.72 -0.40
CA LYS A 148 -21.44 3.48 -0.86
C LYS A 148 -20.54 4.73 -0.87
N ASN A 149 -20.89 5.80 -0.16
CA ASN A 149 -20.00 6.93 0.03
C ASN A 149 -18.85 6.53 0.96
N LEU A 150 -17.60 6.83 0.59
CA LEU A 150 -16.43 6.57 1.44
C LEU A 150 -16.50 7.42 2.72
N LEU A 151 -16.83 6.82 3.87
CA LEU A 151 -16.79 7.54 5.16
C LEU A 151 -15.37 7.68 5.71
N ASN A 152 -14.44 6.84 5.25
CA ASN A 152 -13.04 6.91 5.60
C ASN A 152 -12.17 7.17 4.36
N PRO A 153 -11.63 8.39 4.19
CA PRO A 153 -10.84 8.75 3.01
C PRO A 153 -9.45 8.09 2.98
N ASN A 154 -9.09 7.30 3.99
CA ASN A 154 -7.79 6.66 4.10
C ASN A 154 -7.85 5.15 3.89
N HIS A 155 -9.04 4.57 3.75
CA HIS A 155 -9.20 3.13 3.53
C HIS A 155 -10.32 2.89 2.51
N ASN A 156 -10.01 2.16 1.45
CA ASN A 156 -10.98 1.87 0.40
C ASN A 156 -11.10 0.38 0.07
N VAL A 157 -10.28 -0.49 0.70
CA VAL A 157 -10.38 -1.95 0.58
C VAL A 157 -10.04 -2.64 1.91
N SER A 158 -10.78 -3.71 2.26
CA SER A 158 -10.37 -4.72 3.26
C SER A 158 -10.03 -6.02 2.53
N ILE A 159 -8.86 -6.62 2.81
CA ILE A 159 -8.35 -7.81 2.11
C ILE A 159 -8.10 -8.94 3.12
N LYS A 160 -8.65 -10.13 2.91
CA LYS A 160 -8.27 -11.30 3.73
C LYS A 160 -6.80 -11.65 3.47
N ILE A 161 -6.00 -11.83 4.54
CA ILE A 161 -4.56 -12.15 4.42
C ILE A 161 -4.32 -13.35 3.51
N ASP A 162 -5.17 -14.37 3.60
CA ASP A 162 -5.07 -15.58 2.78
C ASP A 162 -5.33 -15.34 1.33
N HIS A 163 -6.21 -14.40 1.01
CA HIS A 163 -6.43 -13.99 -0.35
C HIS A 163 -5.20 -13.24 -0.86
N LEU A 164 -4.66 -12.31 -0.08
CA LEU A 164 -3.45 -11.57 -0.45
C LEU A 164 -2.26 -12.49 -0.75
N LEU A 165 -2.04 -13.54 0.04
CA LEU A 165 -0.85 -14.40 -0.08
C LEU A 165 -0.93 -15.46 -1.18
N LYS A 166 -2.04 -15.56 -1.93
CA LYS A 166 -2.19 -16.54 -3.02
C LYS A 166 -1.28 -16.23 -4.21
N ASP A 167 -0.89 -17.31 -4.90
CA ASP A 167 -0.43 -17.23 -6.28
C ASP A 167 -1.63 -16.89 -7.19
N PRO A 168 -1.42 -16.23 -8.34
CA PRO A 168 -2.54 -15.85 -9.20
C PRO A 168 -3.06 -17.12 -9.88
N ILE A 169 -4.19 -17.64 -9.40
CA ILE A 169 -4.87 -18.78 -10.04
C ILE A 169 -5.59 -18.32 -11.30
N HIS A 170 -6.10 -17.07 -11.30
CA HIS A 170 -6.78 -16.46 -12.45
C HIS A 170 -6.35 -15.01 -12.67
N LYS A 171 -6.27 -14.57 -13.94
CA LYS A 171 -5.99 -13.16 -14.33
C LYS A 171 -6.98 -12.15 -13.72
N LYS A 172 -8.12 -12.59 -13.21
CA LYS A 172 -9.19 -11.76 -12.63
C LYS A 172 -9.12 -11.64 -11.11
N ASP A 173 -8.30 -12.41 -10.41
CA ASP A 173 -8.18 -12.30 -8.96
C ASP A 173 -7.44 -10.99 -8.60
N LYS A 174 -8.20 -9.99 -8.14
CA LYS A 174 -7.66 -8.73 -7.60
C LYS A 174 -7.05 -8.96 -6.22
N PHE A 175 -6.14 -8.07 -5.79
CA PHE A 175 -5.56 -8.07 -4.44
C PHE A 175 -4.82 -9.35 -4.03
N VAL A 176 -4.20 -10.05 -4.99
CA VAL A 176 -3.30 -11.19 -4.74
C VAL A 176 -1.86 -10.79 -5.04
N MET A 177 -0.90 -11.16 -4.18
CA MET A 177 0.51 -10.83 -4.38
C MET A 177 1.08 -11.48 -5.63
N GLY A 178 0.72 -12.75 -5.86
CA GLY A 178 1.18 -13.52 -6.99
C GLY A 178 2.65 -13.94 -6.92
N ASP A 179 3.26 -14.12 -8.10
CA ASP A 179 4.60 -14.70 -8.30
C ASP A 179 5.65 -14.02 -7.41
N VAL A 180 6.26 -14.84 -6.55
CA VAL A 180 7.29 -14.41 -5.62
C VAL A 180 8.44 -13.71 -6.34
N SER A 181 8.84 -14.15 -7.53
CA SER A 181 9.98 -13.61 -8.26
C SER A 181 9.81 -12.17 -8.74
N LYS A 182 8.58 -11.64 -8.71
CA LYS A 182 8.22 -10.32 -9.26
C LYS A 182 7.79 -9.29 -8.21
N ARG A 183 7.50 -9.72 -6.98
CA ARG A 183 6.91 -8.86 -5.96
C ARG A 183 7.91 -8.21 -5.01
N HIS A 184 7.55 -7.03 -4.53
CA HIS A 184 8.20 -6.31 -3.46
C HIS A 184 7.21 -5.98 -2.34
N VAL A 185 7.68 -6.03 -1.09
CA VAL A 185 6.95 -5.55 0.09
C VAL A 185 7.88 -4.73 0.95
N ALA A 186 7.40 -3.59 1.45
CA ALA A 186 8.10 -2.76 2.41
C ALA A 186 7.21 -2.49 3.63
N PHE A 187 7.69 -2.87 4.81
CA PHE A 187 7.14 -2.39 6.07
C PHE A 187 7.85 -1.12 6.49
N ILE A 188 7.11 -0.05 6.77
CA ILE A 188 7.63 1.29 7.05
C ILE A 188 7.08 1.75 8.40
N SER A 189 7.95 2.24 9.28
CA SER A 189 7.59 2.74 10.62
C SER A 189 8.55 3.84 11.07
N LYS A 190 8.15 4.68 12.02
CA LYS A 190 9.08 5.62 12.68
C LYS A 190 10.12 4.86 13.51
N LEU A 191 11.37 5.32 13.51
CA LEU A 191 12.30 4.92 14.57
C LEU A 191 11.78 5.50 15.90
N LYS A 192 11.83 4.68 16.96
CA LYS A 192 11.55 5.13 18.32
C LYS A 192 12.68 6.04 18.80
#